data_AF-A0A8S3B1X3-F1
#
_entry.id   AF-A0A8S3B1X3-F1
#
_cell.length_a   1.000
_cell.length_b   1.000
_cell.length_c   1.000
_cell.angle_alpha   90.00
_cell.angle_beta   90.00
_cell.angle_gamma   90.00
#
_symmetry.space_group_name_H-M   'P 1'
#
loop_
_entity.id
_entity.type
_entity.pdbx_description
1 polymer ?
#
loop_
_entity_poly.entity_id
_entity_poly.type
_entity_poly.pdbx_seq_one_letter_code
_entity_poly.pdbx_strand_id
1 'polypeptide(L)'
;MDVILDPMFNESMMAIINEPHTPRTEAQQILYNMLLDTFGTHYVTHVIVGAIAHIFTLLSDAYAKSSSFQETMSQVSRMGHYFFLSSYSTDYSHRIEQSITESFRKTSQSFVEYRPLVPQVPGKTEWQ
;
A
#
# COMPACT_ATOMS: atom_id res chain seq x y z
N MET A 1 29.98 0.58 4.61
CA MET A 1 29.57 -0.13 3.39
C MET A 1 29.40 0.96 2.36
N ASP A 2 30.31 1.05 1.40
CA ASP A 2 30.27 2.12 0.41
C ASP A 2 29.12 1.85 -0.56
N VAL A 3 28.17 2.79 -0.64
CA VAL A 3 27.04 2.69 -1.55
C VAL A 3 27.55 3.07 -2.93
N ILE A 4 27.60 2.10 -3.83
CA ILE A 4 27.92 2.33 -5.24
C ILE A 4 26.68 2.94 -5.89
N LEU A 5 26.80 4.17 -6.39
CA LEU A 5 25.72 4.85 -7.09
C LEU A 5 25.48 4.18 -8.46
N ASP A 6 24.21 4.12 -8.87
CA ASP A 6 23.86 3.74 -10.23
C ASP A 6 24.56 4.68 -11.24
N PRO A 7 25.15 4.18 -12.33
CA PRO A 7 25.90 5.01 -13.28
C PRO A 7 25.07 6.17 -13.86
N MET A 8 23.80 5.92 -14.19
CA MET A 8 22.92 6.94 -14.75
C MET A 8 22.53 7.99 -13.70
N PHE A 9 22.25 7.55 -12.47
CA PHE A 9 22.04 8.47 -11.35
C PHE A 9 23.29 9.32 -11.07
N ASN A 10 24.46 8.70 -11.07
CA ASN A 10 25.73 9.40 -10.83
C ASN A 10 26.03 10.43 -11.93
N GLU A 11 25.87 10.08 -13.21
CA GLU A 11 26.03 11.02 -14.32
C GLU A 11 25.03 12.19 -14.23
N SER A 12 23.76 11.90 -13.92
CA SER A 12 22.72 12.91 -13.75
C SER A 12 23.01 13.84 -12.58
N MET A 13 23.51 13.30 -11.46
CA MET A 13 23.93 14.08 -10.30
C MET A 13 25.15 14.95 -10.63
N MET A 14 26.16 14.41 -11.33
CA MET A 14 27.35 15.18 -11.72
C MET A 14 27.02 16.33 -12.68
N ALA A 15 25.95 16.22 -13.47
CA ALA A 15 25.46 17.31 -14.31
C ALA A 15 24.89 18.49 -13.50
N ILE A 16 24.42 18.26 -12.27
CA ILE A 16 23.84 19.30 -11.41
C ILE A 16 24.68 19.63 -10.17
N ILE A 17 25.69 18.84 -9.82
CA ILE A 17 26.49 19.02 -8.59
C ILE A 17 27.31 20.31 -8.59
N ASN A 18 27.63 20.82 -9.78
CA ASN A 18 28.35 22.07 -9.97
C ASN A 18 27.42 23.29 -9.96
N GLU A 19 26.10 23.07 -9.93
CA GLU A 19 25.12 24.14 -9.84
C GLU A 19 24.91 24.58 -8.39
N PRO A 20 24.51 25.83 -8.13
CA PRO A 20 24.14 26.26 -6.78
C PRO A 20 23.05 25.34 -6.23
N HIS A 21 23.08 25.03 -4.93
CA HIS A 21 22.08 24.18 -4.24
C HIS A 21 20.62 24.63 -4.41
N THR A 22 20.39 25.81 -4.99
CA THR A 22 19.09 26.33 -5.37
C THR A 22 19.16 26.76 -6.84
N PRO A 23 18.31 26.19 -7.73
CA PRO A 23 18.22 26.63 -9.12
C PRO A 23 17.97 28.14 -9.19
N ARG A 24 18.79 28.85 -9.96
CA ARG A 24 18.70 30.31 -10.19
C ARG A 24 18.28 30.64 -11.61
N THR A 25 18.35 29.68 -12.53
CA THR A 25 17.92 29.82 -13.91
C THR A 25 16.83 28.80 -14.24
N GLU A 26 16.03 29.10 -15.26
CA GLU A 26 15.01 28.18 -15.76
C GLU A 26 15.61 26.84 -16.21
N ALA A 27 16.76 26.88 -16.90
CA ALA A 27 17.49 25.67 -17.30
C ALA A 27 17.90 24.81 -16.10
N GLN A 28 18.41 25.40 -15.02
CA GLN A 28 18.75 24.68 -13.79
C GLN A 28 17.50 24.08 -13.13
N GLN A 29 16.38 24.81 -13.13
CA GLN A 29 15.13 24.31 -12.57
C GLN A 29 14.59 23.11 -13.36
N ILE A 30 14.70 23.15 -14.69
CA ILE A 30 14.31 22.04 -15.57
C ILE A 30 15.16 20.80 -15.29
N LEU A 31 16.48 20.94 -15.18
CA LEU A 31 17.39 19.83 -14.86
C LEU A 31 17.10 19.23 -13.47
N TYR A 32 16.86 20.08 -12.48
CA TYR A 32 16.51 19.64 -11.13
C TYR A 32 15.19 18.86 -11.11
N ASN A 33 14.15 19.37 -11.78
CA ASN A 33 12.86 18.70 -11.89
C ASN A 33 13.00 17.35 -12.62
N MET A 34 13.79 17.30 -13.70
CA MET A 34 14.03 16.06 -14.45
C MET A 34 14.66 14.97 -13.58
N LEU A 35 15.59 15.32 -12.69
CA LEU A 35 16.20 14.36 -11.76
C LEU A 35 15.17 13.83 -10.76
N LEU A 36 14.34 14.70 -10.20
CA LEU A 36 13.26 14.31 -9.27
C LEU A 36 12.18 13.47 -9.95
N ASP A 37 11.81 13.79 -11.19
CA ASP A 37 10.83 13.03 -11.95
C ASP A 37 11.37 11.64 -12.33
N THR A 38 12.67 11.53 -12.58
CA THR A 38 13.31 10.28 -12.99
C THR A 38 13.59 9.34 -11.81
N PHE A 39 14.13 9.86 -10.72
CA PHE A 39 14.61 9.05 -9.59
C PHE A 39 13.79 9.19 -8.31
N GLY A 40 12.84 10.14 -8.29
CA GLY A 40 12.07 10.46 -7.10
C GLY A 40 12.82 11.34 -6.11
N THR A 41 12.24 11.46 -4.93
CA THR A 41 12.71 12.34 -3.85
C THR A 41 13.39 11.58 -2.71
N HIS A 42 13.28 10.25 -2.70
CA HIS A 42 13.74 9.38 -1.63
C HIS A 42 14.41 8.13 -2.21
N TYR A 43 15.36 7.56 -1.48
CA TYR A 43 15.91 6.25 -1.76
C TYR A 43 15.47 5.27 -0.66
N VAL A 44 15.15 4.04 -1.05
CA VAL A 44 14.69 3.00 -0.12
C VAL A 44 15.90 2.26 0.43
N THR A 45 16.14 2.35 1.73
CA THR A 45 17.24 1.60 2.39
C THR A 45 16.85 0.18 2.76
N HIS A 46 15.58 -0.03 3.09
CA HIS A 46 15.03 -1.30 3.50
C HIS A 46 13.61 -1.43 2.94
N VAL A 47 13.26 -2.63 2.47
CA VAL A 47 11.93 -2.97 2.00
C VAL A 47 11.48 -4.28 2.63
N ILE A 48 10.23 -4.34 3.06
CA ILE A 48 9.58 -5.59 3.44
C ILE A 48 8.92 -6.14 2.19
N VAL A 49 9.43 -7.27 1.70
CA VAL A 49 8.86 -7.97 0.55
C VAL A 49 7.85 -8.99 1.07
N GLY A 50 6.62 -8.92 0.56
CA GLY A 50 5.54 -9.81 0.96
C GLY A 50 4.32 -9.69 0.04
N ALA A 51 3.25 -10.38 0.42
CA ALA A 51 1.95 -10.22 -0.20
C ALA A 51 1.05 -9.35 0.68
N ILE A 52 0.27 -8.46 0.07
CA ILE A 52 -0.75 -7.69 0.77
C ILE A 52 -2.12 -8.13 0.25
N ALA A 53 -3.03 -8.38 1.18
CA ALA A 53 -4.45 -8.50 0.91
C ALA A 53 -5.16 -7.26 1.46
N HIS A 54 -5.83 -6.50 0.60
CA HIS A 54 -6.70 -5.42 1.00
C HIS A 54 -8.12 -5.94 1.16
N ILE A 55 -8.74 -5.66 2.30
CA ILE A 55 -10.15 -5.96 2.54
C ILE A 55 -10.89 -4.63 2.59
N PHE A 56 -11.77 -4.44 1.63
CA PHE A 56 -12.63 -3.27 1.57
C PHE A 56 -14.00 -3.67 2.11
N THR A 57 -14.56 -2.86 3.00
CA THR A 57 -15.92 -3.03 3.51
C THR A 57 -16.71 -1.77 3.24
N LEU A 58 -17.70 -1.90 2.37
CA LEU A 58 -18.68 -0.88 2.07
C LEU A 58 -19.81 -1.00 3.09
N LEU A 59 -20.20 0.12 3.69
CA LEU A 59 -21.28 0.18 4.66
C LEU A 59 -22.40 1.04 4.10
N SER A 60 -23.64 0.62 4.33
CA SER A 60 -24.79 1.48 4.02
C SER A 60 -24.76 2.74 4.89
N ASP A 61 -25.20 3.86 4.32
CA ASP A 61 -25.30 5.13 5.02
C ASP A 61 -26.20 5.04 6.27
N ALA A 62 -27.28 4.26 6.19
CA ALA A 62 -28.18 4.02 7.33
C ALA A 62 -27.45 3.36 8.50
N TYR A 63 -26.66 2.32 8.24
CA TYR A 63 -25.88 1.64 9.27
C TYR A 63 -24.81 2.55 9.87
N ALA A 64 -24.08 3.29 9.03
CA ALA A 64 -23.04 4.21 9.47
C ALA A 64 -23.58 5.35 10.37
N LYS A 65 -24.83 5.76 10.16
CA LYS A 65 -25.52 6.76 11.00
C LYS A 65 -26.08 6.19 12.30
N SER A 66 -26.50 4.92 12.30
CA SER A 66 -27.14 4.30 13.46
C SER A 66 -26.14 3.68 14.44
N SER A 67 -24.97 3.28 13.96
CA SER A 67 -23.95 2.59 14.75
C SER A 67 -22.83 3.51 15.18
N SER A 68 -22.26 3.25 16.36
CA SER A 68 -21.08 4.00 16.80
C SER A 68 -19.85 3.63 15.96
N PHE A 69 -18.86 4.52 15.91
CA PHE A 69 -17.58 4.23 15.24
C PHE A 69 -16.89 2.99 15.83
N GLN A 70 -16.91 2.84 17.16
CA GLN A 70 -16.29 1.70 17.84
C GLN A 70 -16.99 0.38 17.50
N GLU A 71 -18.32 0.37 17.45
CA GLU A 71 -19.09 -0.79 17.04
C GLU A 71 -18.80 -1.15 15.59
N THR A 72 -18.82 -0.16 14.70
CA THR A 72 -18.53 -0.32 13.28
C THR A 72 -17.14 -0.91 13.06
N MET A 73 -16.12 -0.34 13.71
CA MET A 73 -14.75 -0.82 13.63
C MET A 73 -14.60 -2.26 14.15
N SER A 74 -15.29 -2.60 15.25
CA SER A 74 -15.31 -3.95 15.79
C SER A 74 -15.90 -4.96 14.80
N GLN A 75 -17.01 -4.62 14.13
CA GLN A 75 -17.63 -5.50 13.13
C GLN A 75 -16.76 -5.65 11.88
N VAL A 76 -16.17 -4.56 11.37
CA VAL A 76 -15.23 -4.59 10.24
C VAL A 76 -14.00 -5.46 10.57
N SER A 77 -13.44 -5.30 11.77
CA SER A 77 -12.31 -6.12 12.23
C SER A 77 -12.67 -7.61 12.30
N ARG A 78 -13.81 -7.96 12.91
CA ARG A 78 -14.31 -9.34 12.96
C ARG A 78 -14.50 -9.94 11.57
N MET A 79 -15.08 -9.18 10.64
CA MET A 79 -15.24 -9.60 9.25
C MET A 79 -13.88 -9.86 8.57
N GLY A 80 -12.90 -8.97 8.79
CA GLY A 80 -11.52 -9.18 8.34
C GLY A 80 -10.92 -10.48 8.87
N HIS A 81 -11.02 -10.72 10.18
CA HIS A 81 -10.56 -11.97 10.79
C HIS A 81 -11.27 -13.20 10.24
N TYR A 82 -12.58 -13.12 9.98
CA TYR A 82 -13.33 -14.20 9.38
C TYR A 82 -12.81 -14.54 7.97
N PHE A 83 -12.54 -13.56 7.12
CA PHE A 83 -11.96 -13.82 5.78
C PHE A 83 -10.62 -14.55 5.85
N PHE A 84 -9.74 -14.17 6.78
CA PHE A 84 -8.44 -14.83 6.92
C PHE A 84 -8.53 -16.24 7.55
N LEU A 85 -9.47 -16.46 8.47
CA LEU A 85 -9.52 -17.69 9.27
C LEU A 85 -10.53 -18.72 8.77
N SER A 86 -11.53 -18.31 7.98
CA SER A 86 -12.53 -19.20 7.39
C SER A 86 -11.90 -20.27 6.50
N SER A 87 -10.81 -19.96 5.82
CA SER A 87 -10.04 -20.93 5.01
C SER A 87 -9.46 -22.08 5.83
N TYR A 88 -9.25 -21.89 7.14
CA TYR A 88 -8.71 -22.90 8.04
C TYR A 88 -9.78 -23.71 8.78
N SER A 89 -11.07 -23.43 8.57
CA SER A 89 -12.21 -24.18 9.15
C SER A 89 -12.06 -24.50 10.64
N THR A 90 -11.64 -23.52 11.44
CA THR A 90 -11.42 -23.69 12.89
C THR A 90 -12.66 -23.33 13.69
N ASP A 91 -12.84 -23.91 14.89
CA ASP A 91 -13.88 -23.50 15.85
C ASP A 91 -13.87 -21.98 16.11
N TYR A 92 -12.69 -21.38 16.06
CA TYR A 92 -12.51 -19.96 16.25
C TYR A 92 -13.12 -19.13 15.09
N SER A 93 -12.96 -19.58 13.84
CA SER A 93 -13.60 -18.93 12.69
C SER A 93 -15.13 -18.95 12.78
N HIS A 94 -15.71 -20.04 13.29
CA HIS A 94 -17.15 -20.15 13.50
C HIS A 94 -17.66 -19.22 14.62
N ARG A 95 -16.90 -19.09 15.72
CA ARG A 95 -17.23 -18.12 16.78
C ARG A 95 -17.17 -16.68 16.30
N ILE A 96 -16.18 -16.33 15.48
CA ILE A 96 -16.09 -15.00 14.87
C ILE A 96 -17.31 -14.77 13.99
N GLU A 97 -17.65 -15.74 13.13
CA GLU A 97 -18.79 -15.68 12.24
C GLU A 97 -20.09 -15.36 13.01
N GLN A 98 -20.36 -16.08 14.09
CA GLN A 98 -21.53 -15.87 14.96
C GLN A 98 -21.51 -14.52 15.67
N SER A 99 -20.33 -13.94 15.89
CA SER A 99 -20.17 -12.63 16.54
C SER A 99 -20.40 -11.44 15.60
N ILE A 100 -20.50 -11.67 14.30
CA ILE A 100 -20.85 -10.65 13.31
C ILE A 100 -22.36 -10.46 13.34
N THR A 101 -22.80 -9.22 13.59
CA THR A 101 -24.23 -8.94 13.76
C THR A 101 -24.98 -9.08 12.43
N GLU A 102 -26.22 -9.52 12.52
CA GLU A 102 -27.10 -9.66 11.36
C GLU A 102 -27.37 -8.30 10.68
N SER A 103 -27.45 -7.23 11.47
CA SER A 103 -27.57 -5.86 10.96
C SER A 103 -26.37 -5.49 10.08
N PHE A 104 -25.15 -5.76 10.57
CA PHE A 104 -23.93 -5.51 9.81
C PHE A 104 -23.89 -6.36 8.54
N ARG A 105 -24.21 -7.66 8.61
CA ARG A 105 -24.23 -8.56 7.43
C ARG A 105 -25.16 -8.07 6.32
N LYS A 106 -26.34 -7.57 6.67
CA LYS A 106 -27.35 -7.11 5.71
C LYS A 106 -27.05 -5.74 5.11
N THR A 107 -26.23 -4.95 5.80
CA THR A 107 -25.98 -3.54 5.47
C THR A 107 -24.54 -3.26 5.07
N SER A 108 -23.72 -4.30 4.97
CA SER A 108 -22.33 -4.22 4.53
C SER A 108 -22.07 -5.15 3.36
N GLN A 109 -21.11 -4.77 2.52
CA GLN A 109 -20.56 -5.61 1.48
C GLN A 109 -19.05 -5.53 1.55
N SER A 110 -18.38 -6.69 1.64
CA SER A 110 -16.93 -6.75 1.68
C SER A 110 -16.38 -7.46 0.45
N PHE A 111 -15.23 -7.00 -0.02
CA PHE A 111 -14.46 -7.65 -1.07
C PHE A 111 -12.98 -7.64 -0.74
N VAL A 112 -12.28 -8.68 -1.20
CA VAL A 112 -10.85 -8.87 -0.95
C VAL A 112 -10.09 -8.71 -2.25
N GLU A 113 -9.10 -7.83 -2.24
CA GLU A 113 -8.18 -7.63 -3.35
C GLU A 113 -6.78 -8.10 -2.94
N TYR A 114 -6.28 -9.10 -3.65
CA TYR A 114 -4.90 -9.58 -3.50
C TYR A 114 -4.02 -8.86 -4.50
N ARG A 115 -3.03 -8.10 -3.99
CA ARG A 115 -2.01 -7.47 -4.84
C ARG A 115 -0.63 -7.99 -4.43
N PRO A 116 0.12 -8.63 -5.34
CA PRO A 116 1.56 -8.77 -5.12
C PRO A 116 2.17 -7.36 -5.06
N LEU A 117 3.05 -7.12 -4.09
CA LEU A 117 3.71 -5.82 -3.91
C LEU A 117 4.62 -5.46 -5.09
N VAL A 118 5.04 -6.46 -5.86
CA VAL A 118 5.86 -6.29 -7.07
C VAL A 118 4.95 -6.51 -8.29
N PRO A 119 4.76 -5.50 -9.15
CA PRO A 119 4.10 -5.69 -10.44
C PRO A 119 4.86 -6.76 -11.22
N GLN A 120 4.17 -7.81 -11.68
CA GLN A 120 4.81 -8.79 -12.55
C GLN A 120 5.24 -8.11 -13.85
N VAL A 121 6.54 -7.97 -14.05
CA VAL A 121 7.11 -7.48 -15.32
C VAL A 121 7.16 -8.69 -16.27
N PRO A 122 6.53 -8.63 -17.45
CA PRO A 122 6.60 -9.73 -18.41
C PRO A 122 8.06 -10.07 -18.75
N GLY A 123 8.46 -11.32 -18.53
CA GLY A 123 9.81 -11.81 -18.87
C GLY A 123 10.87 -11.68 -17.77
N LYS A 124 10.53 -11.22 -16.57
CA LYS A 124 11.41 -11.30 -15.39
C LYS A 124 10.68 -11.99 -14.24
N THR A 125 11.33 -12.94 -13.57
CA THR A 125 10.79 -13.48 -12.32
C THR A 125 10.91 -12.42 -11.22
N GLU A 126 10.13 -12.58 -10.14
CA GLU A 126 10.05 -11.65 -8.99
C GLU A 126 11.42 -11.38 -8.29
N TRP A 127 12.49 -12.02 -8.75
CA TRP A 127 13.84 -12.00 -8.20
C TRP A 127 14.93 -11.71 -9.25
N GLN A 128 14.58 -11.13 -10.42
CA GLN A 128 15.48 -10.81 -11.55
C GLN A 128 15.44 -9.34 -11.99
#